data_AF-A0A2E2N3N0-F1
#
_entry.id   AF-A0A2E2N3N0-F1
#
_cell.length_a   1.000
_cell.length_b   1.000
_cell.length_c   1.000
_cell.angle_alpha   90.00
_cell.angle_beta   90.00
_cell.angle_gamma   90.00
#
_symmetry.space_group_name_H-M   'P 1'
#
loop_
_entity.id
_entity.type
_entity.pdbx_description
1 polymer ?
#
loop_
_entity_poly.entity_id
_entity_poly.type
_entity_poly.pdbx_seq_one_letter_code
_entity_poly.pdbx_strand_id
1 'polypeptide(L)'
;DSGVLEICAELGLKTLFWYVVDGGRDSVMLLRAFQQKYGGSMPFVVVRNFGCGSDFSDIDQVIAEAQAAQLLAVVDIPALHPATLQRIDKLGLSFWSAINLKSADGAQLSMMERQRTKVWLRKASQSIDAALQQL
;
A
#
# COMPACT_ATOMS: atom_id res chain seq x y z
N ASP A 1 13.21 -18.99 7.65
CA ASP A 1 13.08 -18.53 6.25
C ASP A 1 12.42 -19.61 5.43
N SER A 2 11.59 -19.22 4.46
CA SER A 2 10.78 -20.13 3.64
C SER A 2 11.46 -20.61 2.35
N GLY A 3 12.71 -20.20 2.06
CA GLY A 3 13.44 -20.59 0.84
C GLY A 3 12.98 -19.88 -0.44
N VAL A 4 11.99 -18.99 -0.34
CA VAL A 4 11.28 -18.44 -1.50
C VAL A 4 12.20 -17.53 -2.34
N LEU A 5 13.09 -16.76 -1.71
CA LEU A 5 13.99 -15.87 -2.44
C LEU A 5 15.05 -16.65 -3.20
N GLU A 6 15.58 -17.73 -2.62
CA GLU A 6 16.54 -18.61 -3.28
C GLU A 6 15.90 -19.27 -4.50
N ILE A 7 14.67 -19.79 -4.36
CA ILE A 7 13.93 -20.40 -5.48
C ILE A 7 13.64 -19.38 -6.58
N CYS A 8 13.21 -18.15 -6.22
CA CYS A 8 13.01 -17.10 -7.22
C CYS A 8 14.29 -16.78 -7.98
N ALA A 9 15.44 -16.73 -7.30
CA ALA A 9 16.73 -16.51 -7.93
C ALA A 9 17.12 -17.67 -8.86
N GLU A 10 16.93 -18.93 -8.44
CA GLU A 10 17.16 -20.12 -9.27
C GLU A 10 16.30 -20.14 -10.54
N LEU A 11 15.05 -19.66 -10.44
CA LEU A 11 14.12 -19.57 -11.56
C LEU A 11 14.31 -18.30 -12.42
N GLY A 12 15.26 -17.43 -12.07
CA GLY A 12 15.49 -16.16 -12.77
C GLY A 12 14.34 -15.15 -12.63
N LEU A 13 13.51 -15.28 -11.59
CA LEU A 13 12.41 -14.38 -11.31
C LEU A 13 12.92 -13.13 -10.58
N LYS A 14 12.59 -11.96 -11.10
CA LYS A 14 12.81 -10.69 -10.39
C LYS A 14 11.78 -10.54 -9.30
N THR A 15 12.23 -10.39 -8.06
CA THR A 15 11.37 -10.16 -6.90
C THR A 15 11.48 -8.72 -6.42
N LEU A 16 10.33 -8.14 -6.07
CA LEU A 16 10.23 -6.83 -5.45
C LEU A 16 9.24 -6.91 -4.30
N PHE A 17 9.65 -6.45 -3.13
CA PHE A 17 8.79 -6.45 -1.96
C PHE A 17 8.09 -5.10 -1.77
N TRP A 18 6.75 -5.09 -1.70
CA TRP A 18 5.98 -3.89 -1.35
C TRP A 18 5.67 -3.93 0.15
N TYR A 19 6.48 -3.21 0.93
CA TYR A 19 6.38 -3.17 2.38
C TYR A 19 5.38 -2.09 2.81
N VAL A 20 4.16 -2.51 3.18
CA VAL A 20 3.09 -1.60 3.61
C VAL A 20 3.23 -1.27 5.09
N VAL A 21 3.19 0.02 5.42
CA VAL A 21 3.24 0.54 6.79
C VAL A 21 2.02 1.39 7.10
N ASP A 22 1.60 1.34 8.35
CA ASP A 22 0.73 2.34 8.95
C ASP A 22 1.55 3.40 9.72
N GLY A 23 0.87 4.40 10.29
CA GLY A 23 1.50 5.46 11.09
C GLY A 23 1.81 5.05 12.53
N GLY A 24 1.73 3.75 12.85
CA GLY A 24 1.89 3.21 14.20
C GLY A 24 3.35 2.91 14.54
N ARG A 25 3.67 2.94 15.85
CA ARG A 25 4.99 2.60 16.37
C ARG A 25 5.43 1.18 16.00
N ASP A 26 4.50 0.23 15.93
CA ASP A 26 4.82 -1.15 15.56
C ASP A 26 5.33 -1.22 14.11
N SER A 27 4.73 -0.46 13.18
CA SER A 27 5.21 -0.37 11.80
C SER A 27 6.64 0.16 11.70
N VAL A 28 7.01 1.13 12.55
CA VAL A 28 8.38 1.68 12.63
C VAL A 28 9.38 0.59 13.04
N MET A 29 9.07 -0.15 14.10
CA MET A 29 9.95 -1.22 14.59
C MET A 29 10.06 -2.38 13.60
N LEU A 30 8.95 -2.77 12.97
CA LEU A 30 8.91 -3.83 11.97
C LEU A 30 9.67 -3.44 10.70
N LEU A 31 9.54 -2.21 10.22
CA LEU A 31 10.30 -1.72 9.07
C LEU A 31 11.80 -1.73 9.36
N ARG A 32 12.22 -1.26 10.54
CA ARG A 32 13.63 -1.28 10.96
C ARG A 32 14.18 -2.72 10.98
N ALA A 33 13.44 -3.66 11.56
CA ALA A 33 13.83 -5.08 11.61
C ALA A 33 13.91 -5.69 10.20
N PHE A 34 12.95 -5.36 9.33
CA PHE A 34 12.94 -5.79 7.93
C PHE A 34 14.17 -5.26 7.18
N GLN A 35 14.47 -3.97 7.30
CA GLN A 35 15.63 -3.36 6.64
C GLN A 35 16.96 -3.95 7.14
N GLN A 36 17.08 -4.22 8.44
CA GLN A 36 18.25 -4.86 9.01
C GLN A 36 18.47 -6.27 8.45
N LYS A 37 17.38 -7.02 8.23
CA LYS A 37 17.45 -8.40 7.74
C LYS A 37 17.61 -8.49 6.22
N TYR A 38 16.91 -7.65 5.46
CA TYR A 38 16.74 -7.82 4.01
C TYR A 38 17.17 -6.61 3.18
N GLY A 39 17.46 -5.46 3.78
CA GLY A 39 17.71 -4.20 3.07
C GLY A 39 18.97 -4.20 2.18
N GLY A 40 19.85 -5.19 2.32
CA GLY A 40 21.02 -5.37 1.45
C GLY A 40 20.81 -6.36 0.28
N SER A 41 19.83 -7.25 0.38
CA SER A 41 19.67 -8.39 -0.56
C SER A 41 18.36 -8.36 -1.35
N MET A 42 17.30 -7.75 -0.82
CA MET A 42 15.98 -7.79 -1.43
C MET A 42 15.52 -6.39 -1.84
N PRO A 43 15.29 -6.12 -3.14
CA PRO A 43 14.64 -4.90 -3.61
C PRO A 43 13.28 -4.70 -2.96
N PHE A 44 13.00 -3.48 -2.48
CA PHE A 44 11.72 -3.18 -1.86
C PHE A 44 11.26 -1.74 -2.06
N VAL A 45 9.96 -1.55 -1.91
CA VAL A 45 9.25 -0.26 -1.88
C VAL A 45 8.61 -0.14 -0.51
N VAL A 46 8.69 1.04 0.13
CA VAL A 46 7.91 1.32 1.34
C VAL A 46 6.61 2.01 0.94
N VAL A 47 5.47 1.53 1.42
CA VAL A 47 4.15 2.07 1.11
C VAL A 47 3.53 2.66 2.36
N ARG A 48 3.41 3.98 2.41
CA ARG A 48 2.73 4.70 3.49
C ARG A 48 1.22 4.69 3.23
N ASN A 49 0.50 3.92 4.05
CA ASN A 49 -0.95 3.76 3.91
C ASN A 49 -1.70 4.82 4.73
N PHE A 50 -2.05 5.94 4.10
CA PHE A 50 -2.81 7.01 4.76
C PHE A 50 -4.25 6.59 5.14
N GLY A 51 -4.72 5.42 4.69
CA GLY A 51 -5.96 4.83 5.19
C GLY A 51 -5.84 4.29 6.62
N CYS A 52 -4.62 4.03 7.10
CA CYS A 52 -4.33 3.45 8.42
C CYS A 52 -3.43 4.35 9.29
N GLY A 53 -3.16 5.58 8.87
CA GLY A 53 -2.31 6.52 9.60
C GLY A 53 -2.33 7.89 8.94
N SER A 54 -1.84 8.90 9.65
CA SER A 54 -1.78 10.28 9.13
C SER A 54 -0.40 10.92 9.29
N ASP A 55 0.43 10.37 10.17
CA ASP A 55 1.79 10.81 10.42
C ASP A 55 2.73 9.63 10.17
N PHE A 56 3.74 9.86 9.35
CA PHE A 56 4.75 8.89 8.96
C PHE A 56 6.16 9.45 9.16
N SER A 57 6.31 10.53 9.93
CA SER A 57 7.62 11.15 10.19
C SER A 57 8.64 10.17 10.79
N ASP A 58 8.22 9.31 11.72
CA ASP A 58 9.08 8.25 12.29
C ASP A 58 9.48 7.19 11.25
N ILE A 59 8.59 6.88 10.30
CA ILE A 59 8.89 5.98 9.18
C ILE A 59 9.92 6.62 8.27
N ASP A 60 9.76 7.90 7.94
CA ASP A 60 10.70 8.66 7.11
C ASP A 60 12.08 8.73 7.77
N GLN A 61 12.13 8.89 9.09
CA GLN A 61 13.38 8.83 9.84
C GLN A 61 14.04 7.45 9.74
N VAL A 62 13.28 6.36 9.92
CA VAL A 62 13.83 4.99 9.77
C VAL A 62 14.34 4.76 8.35
N ILE A 63 13.63 5.22 7.33
CA ILE A 63 14.06 5.15 5.94
C ILE A 63 15.37 5.90 5.72
N ALA A 64 15.50 7.12 6.26
CA ALA A 64 16.69 7.95 6.11
C ALA A 64 17.90 7.39 6.88
N GLU A 65 17.68 6.77 8.04
CA GLU A 65 18.72 6.10 8.83
C GLU A 65 19.19 4.79 8.18
N ALA A 66 18.30 4.14 7.43
CA ALA A 66 18.62 2.87 6.80
C ALA A 66 19.56 3.08 5.60
N GLN A 67 20.74 2.48 5.66
CA GLN A 67 21.61 2.27 4.49
C GLN A 67 21.07 1.13 3.60
N ALA A 68 19.75 1.09 3.42
CA ALA A 68 19.08 0.04 2.66
C ALA A 68 19.28 0.31 1.16
N ALA A 69 20.41 -0.14 0.62
CA ALA A 69 20.77 0.01 -0.79
C ALA A 69 19.70 -0.54 -1.76
N GLN A 70 18.83 -1.42 -1.26
CA GLN A 70 17.76 -2.05 -2.03
C GLN A 70 16.41 -1.33 -1.90
N LEU A 71 16.31 -0.21 -1.19
CA LEU A 71 15.11 0.62 -1.20
C LEU A 71 15.00 1.34 -2.55
N LEU A 72 13.94 1.05 -3.30
CA LEU A 72 13.75 1.58 -4.64
C LEU A 72 12.81 2.77 -4.70
N ALA A 73 11.78 2.81 -3.85
CA ALA A 73 10.82 3.91 -3.80
C ALA A 73 10.08 4.00 -2.47
N VAL A 74 9.50 5.16 -2.20
CA VAL A 74 8.50 5.37 -1.15
C VAL A 74 7.20 5.83 -1.81
N VAL A 75 6.08 5.20 -1.49
CA VAL A 75 4.79 5.40 -2.16
C VAL A 75 3.72 5.77 -1.16
N ASP A 76 2.95 6.80 -1.49
CA ASP A 76 1.81 7.24 -0.67
C ASP A 76 0.50 6.75 -1.27
N ILE A 77 -0.21 5.91 -0.51
CA ILE A 77 -1.58 5.55 -0.82
C ILE A 77 -2.50 6.47 -0.03
N PRO A 78 -3.31 7.31 -0.69
CA PRO A 78 -4.14 8.29 0.00
C PRO A 78 -5.22 7.59 0.84
N ALA A 79 -5.74 8.30 1.84
CA ALA A 79 -6.90 7.83 2.60
C ALA A 79 -8.18 7.88 1.75
N LEU A 80 -8.99 6.83 1.81
CA LEU A 80 -10.41 6.92 1.42
C LEU A 80 -11.20 7.51 2.60
N HIS A 81 -12.21 8.32 2.30
CA HIS A 81 -13.10 8.88 3.33
C HIS A 81 -13.64 7.77 4.25
N PRO A 82 -13.43 7.83 5.58
CA PRO A 82 -13.66 6.68 6.48
C PRO A 82 -15.07 6.09 6.41
N ALA A 83 -16.11 6.94 6.38
CA ALA A 83 -17.49 6.44 6.30
C ALA A 83 -17.78 5.74 4.95
N THR A 84 -17.10 6.16 3.88
CA THR A 84 -17.24 5.54 2.55
C THR A 84 -16.56 4.19 2.55
N LEU A 85 -15.33 4.10 3.09
CA LEU A 85 -14.60 2.84 3.24
C LEU A 85 -15.38 1.85 4.12
N GLN A 86 -15.87 2.29 5.27
CA GLN A 86 -16.65 1.45 6.18
C GLN A 86 -17.94 0.93 5.52
N ARG A 87 -18.59 1.74 4.67
CA ARG A 87 -19.77 1.29 3.92
C ARG A 87 -19.40 0.29 2.83
N ILE A 88 -18.28 0.46 2.13
CA ILE A 88 -17.78 -0.52 1.16
C ILE A 88 -17.57 -1.88 1.86
N ASP A 89 -16.88 -1.87 3.00
CA ASP A 89 -16.58 -3.05 3.80
C ASP A 89 -17.85 -3.75 4.31
N LYS A 90 -18.76 -2.99 4.96
CA LYS A 90 -20.05 -3.51 5.46
C LYS A 90 -20.92 -4.13 4.38
N LEU A 91 -20.82 -3.64 3.14
CA LEU A 91 -21.58 -4.14 2.01
C LEU A 91 -20.83 -5.23 1.21
N GLY A 92 -19.61 -5.59 1.61
CA GLY A 92 -18.79 -6.60 0.91
C GLY A 92 -18.47 -6.20 -0.54
N LEU A 93 -18.36 -4.91 -0.82
CA LEU A 93 -18.18 -4.41 -2.18
C LEU A 93 -16.70 -4.41 -2.58
N SER A 94 -16.38 -4.96 -3.75
CA SER A 94 -15.12 -4.64 -4.42
C SER A 94 -15.10 -3.16 -4.83
N PHE A 95 -13.93 -2.55 -4.99
CA PHE A 95 -13.85 -1.16 -5.46
C PHE A 95 -14.51 -0.93 -6.82
N TRP A 96 -14.44 -1.91 -7.73
CA TRP A 96 -15.14 -1.83 -9.01
C TRP A 96 -16.66 -1.79 -8.80
N SER A 97 -17.19 -2.65 -7.93
CA SER A 97 -18.62 -2.70 -7.63
C SER A 97 -19.10 -1.44 -6.89
N ALA A 98 -18.29 -0.92 -5.97
CA ALA A 98 -18.50 0.34 -5.25
C ALA A 98 -18.55 1.55 -6.20
N ILE A 99 -17.97 1.48 -7.40
CA ILE A 99 -18.03 2.57 -8.40
C ILE A 99 -19.22 2.38 -9.35
N ASN A 100 -19.49 1.14 -9.77
CA ASN A 100 -20.34 0.86 -10.92
C ASN A 100 -21.74 0.34 -10.57
N LEU A 101 -21.94 -0.29 -9.41
CA LEU A 101 -23.26 -0.81 -9.04
C LEU A 101 -24.24 0.34 -8.76
N LYS A 102 -25.37 0.26 -9.47
CA LYS A 102 -26.55 1.11 -9.31
C LYS A 102 -27.73 0.15 -9.17
N SER A 103 -28.13 -0.15 -7.94
CA SER A 103 -29.26 -1.06 -7.71
C SER A 103 -30.47 -0.25 -7.23
N ALA A 104 -31.66 -0.53 -7.76
CA ALA A 104 -32.90 0.04 -7.22
C ALA A 104 -33.30 -0.67 -5.91
N ASP A 105 -32.94 -1.95 -5.76
CA ASP A 105 -33.52 -2.85 -4.74
C ASP A 105 -32.46 -3.45 -3.80
N GLY A 106 -31.22 -2.97 -3.84
CA GLY A 106 -30.10 -3.53 -3.07
C GLY A 106 -29.24 -2.50 -2.36
N ALA A 107 -28.40 -2.98 -1.44
CA ALA A 107 -27.48 -2.13 -0.70
C ALA A 107 -26.43 -1.53 -1.66
N GLN A 108 -26.47 -0.22 -1.83
CA GLN A 108 -25.59 0.52 -2.72
C GLN A 108 -24.99 1.74 -2.04
N LEU A 109 -23.91 2.22 -2.64
CA LEU A 109 -23.33 3.51 -2.30
C LEU A 109 -24.13 4.65 -2.94
N SER A 110 -24.21 5.78 -2.24
CA SER A 110 -24.72 7.03 -2.79
C SER A 110 -23.86 7.51 -3.97
N MET A 111 -24.40 8.40 -4.80
CA MET A 111 -23.65 8.99 -5.93
C MET A 111 -22.32 9.61 -5.46
N MET A 112 -22.33 10.31 -4.32
CA MET A 112 -21.14 10.95 -3.76
C MET A 112 -20.10 9.92 -3.30
N GLU A 113 -20.51 8.84 -2.64
CA GLU A 113 -19.61 7.76 -2.22
C GLU A 113 -18.98 7.04 -3.41
N ARG A 114 -19.76 6.77 -4.47
CA ARG A 114 -19.24 6.21 -5.72
C ARG A 114 -18.18 7.12 -6.34
N GLN A 115 -18.47 8.43 -6.39
CA GLN A 115 -17.54 9.41 -6.95
C GLN A 115 -16.26 9.53 -6.10
N ARG A 116 -16.37 9.54 -4.76
CA ARG A 116 -15.23 9.52 -3.85
C ARG A 116 -14.36 8.29 -4.07
N THR A 117 -14.98 7.10 -4.14
CA THR A 117 -14.29 5.83 -4.39
C THR A 117 -13.57 5.85 -5.73
N LYS A 118 -14.22 6.36 -6.79
CA LYS A 118 -13.63 6.49 -8.12
C LYS A 118 -12.41 7.40 -8.14
N VAL A 119 -12.52 8.59 -7.54
CA VAL A 119 -11.41 9.55 -7.47
C VAL A 119 -10.26 9.00 -6.63
N TRP A 120 -10.58 8.38 -5.49
CA TRP A 120 -9.59 7.74 -4.63
C TRP A 120 -8.84 6.62 -5.35
N LEU A 121 -9.56 5.69 -5.99
CA LEU A 121 -8.96 4.56 -6.69
C LEU A 121 -8.00 5.05 -7.79
N ARG A 122 -8.41 6.07 -8.57
CA ARG A 122 -7.53 6.67 -9.57
C ARG A 122 -6.25 7.24 -8.96
N LYS A 123 -6.34 7.95 -7.83
CA LYS A 123 -5.16 8.52 -7.16
C LYS A 123 -4.25 7.42 -6.60
N ALA A 124 -4.80 6.40 -5.96
CA ALA A 124 -4.04 5.26 -5.47
C ALA A 124 -3.32 4.53 -6.60
N SER A 125 -3.99 4.26 -7.72
CA SER A 125 -3.37 3.67 -8.91
C SER A 125 -2.26 4.55 -9.47
N GLN A 126 -2.46 5.87 -9.54
CA GLN A 126 -1.43 6.81 -10.00
C GLN A 126 -0.16 6.77 -9.13
N SER A 127 -0.30 6.68 -7.81
CA SER A 127 0.85 6.53 -6.90
C SER A 127 1.62 5.22 -7.16
N ILE A 128 0.90 4.12 -7.39
CA ILE A 128 1.50 2.81 -7.69
C ILE A 128 2.21 2.85 -9.05
N ASP A 129 1.55 3.38 -10.08
CA ASP A 129 2.11 3.48 -11.43
C ASP A 129 3.38 4.34 -11.45
N ALA A 130 3.40 5.45 -10.69
CA ALA A 130 4.57 6.31 -10.56
C ALA A 130 5.75 5.60 -9.91
N ALA A 131 5.50 4.67 -8.97
CA ALA A 131 6.54 3.84 -8.39
C ALA A 131 7.04 2.79 -9.38
N LEU A 132 6.12 2.12 -10.10
CA LEU A 132 6.44 1.12 -11.12
C LEU A 132 7.30 1.67 -12.25
N GLN A 133 7.20 2.95 -12.58
CA GLN A 133 8.06 3.60 -13.57
C GLN A 133 9.51 3.83 -13.11
N GLN A 134 9.79 3.71 -11.81
CA GLN A 134 11.12 3.90 -11.22
C GLN A 134 11.86 2.57 -11.02
N LEU A 135 11.18 1.44 -11.25
CA LEU A 135 11.63 0.06 -11.02
C LEU A 135 12.16 -0.58 -12.30
#